data_AF-A0A4Z0D525-F1
#
_entry.id   AF-A0A4Z0D525-F1
#
_cell.length_a   1.000
_cell.length_b   1.000
_cell.length_c   1.000
_cell.angle_alpha   90.00
_cell.angle_beta   90.00
_cell.angle_gamma   90.00
#
_symmetry.space_group_name_H-M   'P 1'
#
loop_
_entity.id
_entity.type
_entity.pdbx_description
1 polymer ?
#
loop_
_entity_poly.entity_id
_entity_poly.type
_entity_poly.pdbx_seq_one_letter_code
_entity_poly.pdbx_strand_id
1 'polypeptide(L)'
;MSKNKRKKKIKKKGFRIHHLLILMMIIYTTVTFFNQKNMQKELTLQKNKLESEIAELNNEITDLDAQIKQSGTLSFVEKVARDEYGLVKPREIIYIDKNKIDEKDFLNK
;
A
#
# COMPACT_ATOMS: atom_id res chain seq x y z
N MET A 1 -60.08 -48.14 -55.51
CA MET A 1 -58.72 -47.69 -55.11
C MET A 1 -58.83 -46.76 -53.90
N SER A 2 -58.49 -47.21 -52.68
CA SER A 2 -58.49 -46.35 -51.49
C SER A 2 -57.05 -46.11 -51.03
N LYS A 3 -56.57 -44.87 -51.16
CA LYS A 3 -55.22 -44.46 -50.76
C LYS A 3 -55.23 -44.14 -49.26
N ASN A 4 -54.81 -45.11 -48.45
CA ASN A 4 -54.72 -44.98 -47.01
C ASN A 4 -53.52 -44.07 -46.63
N LYS A 5 -53.78 -42.78 -46.36
CA LYS A 5 -52.75 -41.84 -45.90
C LYS A 5 -52.40 -42.10 -44.43
N ARG A 6 -51.35 -42.87 -44.19
CA ARG A 6 -50.74 -43.05 -42.86
C ARG A 6 -50.23 -41.70 -42.34
N LYS A 7 -50.99 -41.07 -41.44
CA LYS A 7 -50.54 -39.89 -40.68
C LYS A 7 -49.37 -40.31 -39.77
N LYS A 8 -48.14 -39.92 -40.13
CA LYS A 8 -46.97 -40.08 -39.26
C LYS A 8 -47.20 -39.25 -37.99
N LYS A 9 -47.44 -39.92 -36.86
CA LYS A 9 -47.48 -39.26 -35.54
C LYS A 9 -46.08 -38.76 -35.22
N ILE A 10 -45.89 -37.44 -35.26
CA ILE A 10 -44.66 -36.78 -34.81
C ILE A 10 -44.60 -36.99 -33.29
N LYS A 11 -43.73 -37.90 -32.84
CA LYS A 11 -43.48 -38.11 -31.42
C LYS A 11 -42.80 -36.85 -30.89
N LYS A 12 -43.53 -36.01 -30.16
CA LYS A 12 -42.93 -34.90 -29.40
C LYS A 12 -42.03 -35.54 -28.34
N LYS A 13 -40.71 -35.51 -28.55
CA LYS A 13 -39.72 -35.85 -27.53
C LYS A 13 -39.91 -34.82 -26.41
N GLY A 14 -40.59 -35.20 -25.33
CA GLY A 14 -40.71 -34.35 -24.15
C GLY A 14 -39.31 -33.99 -23.66
N PHE A 15 -39.06 -32.70 -23.42
CA PHE A 15 -37.87 -32.26 -22.72
C PHE A 15 -37.79 -33.05 -21.41
N ARG A 16 -36.74 -33.86 -21.26
CA ARG A 16 -36.51 -34.62 -20.03
C ARG A 16 -36.33 -33.59 -18.92
N ILE A 17 -37.14 -33.68 -17.85
CA ILE A 17 -37.17 -32.79 -16.68
C ILE A 17 -35.77 -32.49 -16.12
N HIS A 18 -34.82 -33.40 -16.33
CA HIS A 18 -33.41 -33.23 -16.00
C HIS A 18 -32.74 -32.00 -16.66
N HIS A 19 -33.11 -31.64 -17.90
CA HIS A 19 -32.60 -30.42 -18.54
C HIS A 19 -33.08 -29.14 -17.85
N LEU A 20 -34.29 -29.15 -17.28
CA LEU A 20 -34.80 -28.02 -16.49
C LEU A 20 -34.02 -27.87 -15.18
N LEU A 21 -33.72 -28.99 -14.51
CA LEU A 21 -32.90 -29.01 -13.29
C LEU A 21 -31.48 -28.49 -13.55
N ILE A 22 -30.84 -28.93 -14.64
CA ILE A 22 -29.51 -28.45 -15.03
C ILE A 22 -29.54 -26.95 -15.34
N LEU A 23 -30.55 -26.49 -16.09
CA LEU A 23 -30.70 -25.07 -16.43
C LEU A 23 -30.85 -24.22 -15.17
N MET A 24 -31.67 -24.65 -14.21
CA MET A 24 -31.85 -23.95 -12.94
C MET A 24 -30.55 -23.89 -12.13
N MET A 25 -29.76 -24.95 -12.14
CA MET A 25 -28.46 -24.99 -11.46
C MET A 25 -27.47 -23.99 -12.07
N ILE A 26 -27.44 -23.89 -13.40
CA ILE A 26 -26.58 -22.93 -14.13
C ILE A 26 -27.01 -21.48 -13.83
N ILE A 27 -28.31 -21.19 -13.79
CA ILE A 27 -28.82 -19.86 -13.44
C ILE A 27 -28.43 -19.51 -12.00
N TYR A 28 -28.55 -20.44 -11.06
CA TYR A 28 -28.17 -20.21 -9.67
C TYR A 28 -26.67 -19.91 -9.50
N THR A 29 -25.80 -20.72 -10.13
CA THR A 29 -24.35 -20.52 -10.03
C THR A 29 -23.90 -19.22 -10.68
N THR A 30 -24.45 -18.88 -11.85
CA THR A 30 -24.11 -17.62 -12.54
C THR A 30 -24.47 -16.39 -11.70
N VAL A 31 -25.65 -16.34 -11.10
CA VAL A 31 -26.06 -15.23 -10.20
C VAL A 31 -25.11 -15.12 -8.99
N THR A 32 -24.77 -16.25 -8.37
CA THR A 32 -23.87 -16.28 -7.21
C THR A 32 -22.45 -15.82 -7.57
N PHE A 33 -21.95 -16.22 -8.74
CA PHE A 33 -20.65 -15.80 -9.27
C PHE A 33 -20.58 -14.31 -9.60
N PHE A 34 -21.67 -13.71 -10.11
CA PHE A 34 -21.73 -12.28 -10.37
C PHE A 34 -21.60 -11.47 -9.06
N ASN A 35 -22.25 -11.90 -7.99
CA ASN A 35 -22.13 -11.23 -6.68
C ASN A 35 -20.73 -11.37 -6.06
N GLN A 36 -20.07 -12.52 -6.21
CA GLN A 36 -18.71 -12.75 -5.70
C GLN A 36 -17.63 -11.88 -6.38
N LYS A 37 -17.83 -11.48 -7.64
CA LYS A 37 -16.84 -10.67 -8.38
C LYS A 37 -16.63 -9.27 -7.77
N ASN A 38 -17.68 -8.64 -7.24
CA ASN A 38 -17.57 -7.30 -6.68
C ASN A 38 -16.78 -7.31 -5.35
N MET A 39 -17.06 -8.29 -4.49
CA MET A 39 -16.35 -8.45 -3.23
C MET A 39 -14.86 -8.76 -3.44
N GLN A 40 -14.53 -9.60 -4.43
CA GLN A 40 -13.14 -9.89 -4.80
C GLN A 40 -12.40 -8.64 -5.31
N LYS A 41 -13.06 -7.81 -6.11
CA LYS A 41 -12.45 -6.58 -6.64
C LYS A 41 -12.13 -5.59 -5.52
N GLU A 42 -13.04 -5.42 -4.57
CA GLU A 42 -12.83 -4.52 -3.43
C GLU A 42 -11.70 -5.00 -2.52
N LEU A 43 -11.69 -6.29 -2.17
CA LEU A 43 -10.60 -6.91 -1.40
C LEU A 43 -9.24 -6.77 -2.09
N THR A 44 -9.20 -6.94 -3.42
CA THR A 44 -7.96 -6.78 -4.20
C THR A 44 -7.49 -5.32 -4.21
N LEU A 45 -8.40 -4.35 -4.34
CA LEU A 45 -8.07 -2.93 -4.27
C LEU A 45 -7.54 -2.52 -2.89
N GLN A 46 -8.17 -3.01 -1.82
CA GLN A 46 -7.70 -2.75 -0.45
C GLN A 46 -6.32 -3.36 -0.21
N LYS A 47 -6.08 -4.59 -0.68
CA LYS A 47 -4.75 -5.21 -0.61
C LYS A 47 -3.69 -4.41 -1.35
N ASN A 48 -3.97 -4.00 -2.59
CA ASN A 48 -3.02 -3.21 -3.37
C ASN A 48 -2.72 -1.84 -2.72
N LYS A 49 -3.72 -1.20 -2.11
CA LYS A 49 -3.51 0.05 -1.34
C LYS A 49 -2.59 -0.19 -0.14
N LEU A 50 -2.89 -1.20 0.67
CA LEU A 50 -2.08 -1.55 1.84
C LEU A 50 -0.65 -1.92 1.44
N GLU A 51 -0.46 -2.70 0.38
CA GLU A 51 0.87 -3.04 -0.14
C GLU A 51 1.63 -1.79 -0.61
N SER A 52 0.96 -0.85 -1.28
CA SER A 52 1.56 0.43 -1.67
C SER A 52 1.97 1.27 -0.47
N GLU A 53 1.11 1.35 0.55
CA GLU A 53 1.37 2.09 1.79
C GLU A 53 2.54 1.47 2.57
N ILE A 54 2.60 0.14 2.64
CA ILE A 54 3.75 -0.58 3.22
C ILE A 54 5.03 -0.29 2.44
N ALA A 55 4.98 -0.24 1.10
CA ALA A 55 6.15 0.07 0.29
C ALA A 55 6.63 1.52 0.51
N GLU A 56 5.70 2.46 0.61
CA GLU A 56 6.00 3.87 0.89
C GLU A 56 6.62 4.05 2.29
N LEU A 57 6.00 3.47 3.32
CA LEU A 57 6.53 3.46 4.69
C LEU A 57 7.91 2.81 4.77
N ASN A 58 8.15 1.71 4.05
CA ASN A 58 9.47 1.09 4.03
C ASN A 58 10.51 1.99 3.35
N ASN A 59 10.16 2.67 2.27
CA ASN A 59 11.06 3.64 1.64
C ASN A 59 11.37 4.80 2.58
N GLU A 60 10.37 5.32 3.30
CA GLU A 60 10.57 6.38 4.29
C GLU A 60 11.47 5.91 5.45
N ILE A 61 11.29 4.68 5.94
CA ILE A 61 12.18 4.08 6.94
C ILE A 61 13.61 3.98 6.41
N THR A 62 13.80 3.55 5.15
CA THR A 62 15.14 3.45 4.57
C THR A 62 15.81 4.81 4.38
N ASP A 63 15.04 5.83 4.01
CA ASP A 63 15.54 7.20 3.86
C ASP A 63 15.90 7.80 5.22
N LEU A 64 15.02 7.63 6.21
CA LEU A 64 15.30 8.03 7.60
C LEU A 64 16.50 7.28 8.18
N ASP A 65 16.69 5.99 7.91
CA ASP A 65 17.88 5.24 8.34
C ASP A 65 19.15 5.73 7.64
N ALA A 66 19.07 6.13 6.38
CA ALA A 66 20.19 6.77 5.67
C ALA A 66 20.53 8.14 6.29
N GLN A 67 19.51 8.95 6.60
CA GLN A 67 19.68 10.23 7.31
C GLN A 67 20.22 10.04 8.73
N ILE A 68 19.77 9.00 9.45
CA ILE A 68 20.29 8.64 10.78
C ILE A 68 21.72 8.14 10.67
N LYS A 69 22.10 7.37 9.66
CA LYS A 69 23.51 6.98 9.44
C LYS A 69 24.38 8.19 9.13
N GLN A 70 23.87 9.13 8.34
CA GLN A 70 24.54 10.40 8.09
C GLN A 70 24.64 11.27 9.36
N SER A 71 23.62 11.24 10.22
CA SER A 71 23.57 11.97 11.51
C SER A 71 24.28 11.23 12.66
N GLY A 72 24.46 9.91 12.55
CA GLY A 72 25.25 9.08 13.45
C GLY A 72 26.72 9.05 13.05
N THR A 73 27.08 9.72 11.96
CA THR A 73 28.46 9.97 11.60
C THR A 73 29.08 10.88 12.64
N LEU A 74 30.30 10.58 13.07
CA LEU A 74 31.07 11.33 14.08
C LEU A 74 31.00 12.87 13.86
N SER A 75 30.91 13.30 12.60
CA SER A 75 30.79 14.71 12.19
C SER A 75 29.52 15.41 12.68
N PHE A 76 28.36 14.74 12.76
CA PHE A 76 27.13 15.37 13.23
C PHE A 76 27.10 15.45 14.75
N VAL A 77 27.54 14.38 15.44
CA VAL A 77 27.71 14.40 16.90
C VAL A 77 28.71 15.49 17.30
N GLU A 78 29.81 15.63 16.57
CA GLU A 78 30.78 16.71 16.76
C GLU A 78 30.17 18.08 16.50
N LYS A 79 29.33 18.23 15.46
CA LYS A 79 28.63 19.47 15.16
C LYS A 79 27.66 19.87 16.27
N VAL A 80 26.82 18.94 16.75
CA VAL A 80 25.88 19.19 17.87
C VAL A 80 26.65 19.50 19.16
N ALA A 81 27.71 18.75 19.46
CA ALA A 81 28.55 18.99 20.63
C ALA A 81 29.20 20.39 20.61
N ARG A 82 29.66 20.86 19.44
CA ARG A 82 30.22 22.21 19.26
C ARG A 82 29.15 23.30 19.29
N ASP A 83 28.05 23.11 18.56
CA ASP A 83 27.02 24.14 18.36
C ASP A 83 26.12 24.32 19.59
N GLU A 84 25.68 23.23 20.23
CA GLU A 84 24.76 23.30 21.38
C GLU A 84 25.48 23.30 22.73
N TYR A 85 26.58 22.55 22.84
CA TYR A 85 27.30 22.38 24.11
C TYR A 85 28.64 23.13 24.16
N GLY A 86 29.07 23.78 23.07
CA GLY A 86 30.36 24.49 23.01
C GLY A 86 31.58 23.60 23.21
N LEU A 87 31.42 22.27 23.08
CA LEU A 87 32.45 21.29 23.37
C LEU A 87 33.47 21.22 22.24
N VAL A 88 34.74 21.08 22.60
CA VAL A 88 35.87 20.94 21.68
C VAL A 88 36.69 19.70 22.02
N LYS A 89 37.45 19.17 21.05
CA LYS A 89 38.26 17.97 21.31
C LYS A 89 39.36 18.27 22.32
N PRO A 90 39.78 17.27 23.14
CA PRO A 90 40.94 17.45 24.01
C PRO A 90 42.15 17.85 23.17
N ARG A 91 42.73 19.04 23.46
CA ARG A 91 43.85 19.70 22.75
C ARG A 91 43.48 20.69 21.63
N GLU A 92 42.22 21.04 21.42
CA GLU A 92 41.84 22.17 20.57
C GLU A 92 41.82 23.50 21.36
N ILE A 93 42.30 24.59 20.75
CA ILE A 93 42.36 25.93 21.37
C ILE A 93 41.20 26.77 20.82
N ILE A 94 40.36 27.31 21.70
CA ILE A 94 39.26 28.21 21.32
C ILE A 94 39.79 29.64 21.26
N TYR A 95 39.63 30.32 20.12
CA TYR A 95 39.89 31.75 19.98
C TYR A 95 38.58 32.52 20.16
N ILE A 96 38.48 33.28 21.25
CA ILE A 96 37.33 34.15 21.50
C ILE A 96 37.77 35.61 21.29
N ASP A 97 37.18 36.26 20.30
CA ASP A 97 37.44 37.68 20.01
C ASP A 97 36.75 38.55 21.06
N LYS A 98 37.54 39.14 21.96
CA LYS A 98 37.04 39.94 23.08
C LYS A 98 36.21 41.14 22.63
N ASN A 99 36.49 41.70 21.45
CA ASN A 99 35.79 42.88 20.96
C ASN A 99 34.32 42.62 20.56
N LYS A 100 33.92 41.35 20.40
CA LYS A 100 32.55 40.95 20.03
C LYS A 100 31.69 40.49 21.20
N ILE A 101 32.30 40.19 22.35
CA ILE A 101 31.59 39.72 23.55
C ILE A 101 30.91 40.91 24.22
N ASP A 102 31.64 42.02 24.33
CA ASP A 102 31.17 43.25 24.97
C ASP A 102 29.84 43.72 24.34
N GLU A 103 29.70 43.73 23.01
CA GLU A 103 28.47 44.18 22.32
C GLU A 103 27.23 43.32 22.62
N LYS A 104 27.39 42.02 22.86
CA LYS A 104 26.24 41.11 23.09
C LYS A 104 25.74 41.12 24.54
N ASP A 105 26.62 41.37 25.50
CA ASP A 105 26.23 41.48 26.92
C ASP A 105 25.51 42.79 27.23
N PHE A 106 25.71 43.85 26.43
CA PHE A 106 24.97 45.12 26.58
C PHE A 106 23.55 45.10 25.99
N LEU A 107 23.25 44.20 25.06
CA LEU A 107 21.95 44.12 24.37
C LEU A 107 20.92 43.23 25.10
N ASN A 108 21.32 42.54 26.16
CA ASN A 108 20.48 41.62 26.93
C ASN A 108 20.17 42.11 28.37
N LYS A 109 20.31 43.42 28.63
CA LYS A 109 19.97 44.02 29.93
C LYS A 109 18.75 44.93 29.85
#